data_AF-A0A7C3QFC5-F1
#
_entry.id   AF-A0A7C3QFC5-F1
#
_cell.length_a   1.000
_cell.length_b   1.000
_cell.length_c   1.000
_cell.angle_alpha   90.00
_cell.angle_beta   90.00
_cell.angle_gamma   90.00
#
_symmetry.space_group_name_H-M   'P 1'
#
loop_
_entity.id
_entity.type
_entity.pdbx_description
1 polymer ?
#
loop_
_entity_poly.entity_id
_entity_poly.type
_entity_poly.pdbx_seq_one_letter_code
_entity_poly.pdbx_strand_id
1 'polypeptide(L)'
;AMEVAIDEECTQVLARRQPAASDLRLVVAVIKTITDLERIGDQAEKVARMGAHLTKIQRPDNQYIEIQHLGELVHRILHNALDVFARMESSAALEVTREDARIDREYEATMRQLVTFMMEDPRTIKRSLDIMWAARALERIGDHAKNICEYVIYFVEGKDVRHTELVTRRD
;
A
#
# COMPACT_ATOMS: atom_id res chain seq x y z
N ALA A 1 -19.03 2.70 3.42
CA ALA A 1 -20.18 1.90 3.92
C ALA A 1 -19.72 0.81 4.89
N MET A 2 -18.76 -0.05 4.51
CA MET A 2 -18.21 -1.06 5.44
C MET A 2 -17.28 -0.46 6.51
N GLU A 3 -16.43 0.51 6.15
CA GLU A 3 -15.53 1.21 7.07
C GLU A 3 -16.27 1.73 8.32
N VAL A 4 -17.28 2.58 8.10
CA VAL A 4 -18.14 3.16 9.16
C VAL A 4 -18.77 2.09 10.05
N ALA A 5 -19.23 0.98 9.46
CA ALA A 5 -19.87 -0.08 10.23
C ALA A 5 -18.88 -0.79 11.17
N ILE A 6 -17.67 -1.10 10.68
CA ILE A 6 -16.65 -1.77 11.51
C ILE A 6 -16.10 -0.81 12.57
N ASP A 7 -15.93 0.48 12.25
CA ASP A 7 -15.55 1.50 13.23
C ASP A 7 -16.58 1.65 14.36
N GLU A 8 -17.87 1.58 14.03
CA GLU A 8 -18.95 1.60 15.02
C GLU A 8 -18.89 0.34 15.91
N GLU A 9 -18.68 -0.84 15.33
CA GLU A 9 -18.50 -2.09 16.09
C GLU A 9 -17.29 -2.00 17.05
N CYS A 10 -16.16 -1.49 16.58
CA CYS A 10 -14.97 -1.28 17.41
C CYS A 10 -15.26 -0.32 18.58
N THR A 11 -15.96 0.78 18.30
CA THR A 11 -16.38 1.76 19.30
C THR A 11 -17.30 1.13 20.34
N GLN A 12 -18.24 0.29 19.92
CA GLN A 12 -19.12 -0.44 20.84
C GLN A 12 -18.35 -1.43 21.73
N VAL A 13 -17.35 -2.13 21.19
CA VAL A 13 -16.48 -3.02 21.97
C VAL A 13 -15.74 -2.22 23.03
N LEU A 14 -15.13 -1.09 22.67
CA LEU A 14 -14.42 -0.21 23.62
C LEU A 14 -15.36 0.28 24.73
N ALA A 15 -16.54 0.80 24.36
CA ALA A 15 -17.49 1.39 25.30
C ALA A 15 -18.13 0.35 26.24
N ARG A 16 -18.47 -0.83 25.72
CA ARG A 16 -19.26 -1.83 26.47
C ARG A 16 -18.41 -2.89 27.17
N ARG A 17 -17.21 -3.19 26.67
CA ARG A 17 -16.40 -4.31 27.16
C ARG A 17 -15.13 -3.87 27.87
N GLN A 18 -14.70 -2.62 27.69
CA GLN A 18 -13.48 -2.07 28.32
C GLN A 18 -12.28 -3.03 28.18
N PRO A 19 -11.95 -3.47 26.95
CA PRO A 19 -10.88 -4.43 26.72
C PRO A 19 -9.55 -3.90 27.23
N ALA A 20 -8.68 -4.80 27.69
CA ALA A 20 -7.36 -4.47 28.23
C ALA A 20 -6.25 -5.21 27.48
N ALA A 21 -5.03 -4.69 27.59
CA ALA A 21 -3.82 -5.31 27.05
C ALA A 21 -3.96 -5.77 25.59
N SER A 22 -3.95 -7.09 25.33
CA SER A 22 -4.02 -7.68 23.99
C SER A 22 -5.32 -7.32 23.26
N ASP A 23 -6.45 -7.37 23.94
CA ASP A 23 -7.76 -7.14 23.31
C ASP A 23 -7.90 -5.67 22.90
N LEU A 24 -7.37 -4.76 23.71
CA LEU A 24 -7.33 -3.34 23.36
C LEU A 24 -6.42 -3.10 22.15
N ARG A 25 -5.22 -3.72 22.12
CA ARG A 25 -4.31 -3.61 20.97
C ARG A 25 -4.94 -4.15 19.70
N LEU A 26 -5.69 -5.25 19.79
CA LEU A 26 -6.40 -5.82 18.64
C LEU A 26 -7.42 -4.83 18.07
N VAL A 27 -8.28 -4.27 18.92
CA VAL A 27 -9.30 -3.29 18.49
C VAL A 27 -8.64 -2.06 17.86
N VAL A 28 -7.55 -1.55 18.45
CA VAL A 28 -6.79 -0.42 17.89
C VAL A 28 -6.15 -0.77 16.54
N ALA A 29 -5.59 -1.97 16.38
CA ALA A 29 -5.00 -2.42 15.12
C ALA A 29 -6.07 -2.55 14.03
N VAL A 30 -7.27 -3.05 14.36
CA VAL A 30 -8.41 -3.14 13.46
C VAL A 30 -8.84 -1.76 12.97
N ILE A 31 -9.07 -0.80 13.88
CA ILE A 31 -9.46 0.58 13.53
C ILE A 31 -8.45 1.20 12.54
N LYS A 32 -7.15 1.09 12.82
CA LYS A 32 -6.13 1.65 11.93
C LYS A 32 -6.09 0.96 10.56
N THR A 33 -6.24 -0.36 10.54
CA THR A 33 -6.25 -1.16 9.31
C THR A 33 -7.44 -0.80 8.41
N ILE A 34 -8.60 -0.53 8.99
CA ILE A 34 -9.80 -0.11 8.26
C ILE A 34 -9.55 1.20 7.50
N THR A 35 -8.94 2.19 8.15
CA THR A 35 -8.56 3.46 7.51
C THR A 35 -7.57 3.23 6.36
N ASP A 36 -6.54 2.41 6.54
CA ASP A 36 -5.59 2.13 5.46
C ASP A 36 -6.23 1.35 4.30
N LEU A 37 -7.18 0.44 4.57
CA LEU A 37 -7.97 -0.25 3.55
C LEU A 37 -8.85 0.69 2.72
N GLU A 38 -9.49 1.68 3.36
CA GLU A 38 -10.25 2.71 2.65
C GLU A 38 -9.34 3.51 1.71
N ARG A 39 -8.16 3.94 2.20
CA ARG A 39 -7.18 4.68 1.41
C ARG A 39 -6.60 3.88 0.24
N ILE A 40 -6.46 2.56 0.40
CA ILE A 40 -6.09 1.63 -0.67
C ILE A 40 -7.19 1.60 -1.74
N GLY A 41 -8.46 1.52 -1.33
CA GLY A 41 -9.61 1.61 -2.23
C GLY A 41 -9.61 2.90 -3.06
N ASP A 42 -9.35 4.04 -2.41
CA ASP A 42 -9.22 5.35 -3.06
C ASP A 42 -8.07 5.39 -4.09
N GLN A 43 -6.92 4.80 -3.76
CA GLN A 43 -5.81 4.71 -4.71
C GLN A 43 -6.14 3.80 -5.89
N ALA A 44 -6.78 2.65 -5.63
CA ALA A 44 -7.22 1.73 -6.68
C ALA A 44 -8.23 2.41 -7.63
N GLU A 45 -9.12 3.25 -7.10
CA GLU A 45 -10.02 4.05 -7.92
C GLU A 45 -9.25 5.02 -8.83
N LYS A 46 -8.22 5.70 -8.31
CA LYS A 46 -7.37 6.59 -9.14
C LYS A 46 -6.69 5.82 -10.27
N VAL A 47 -6.14 4.63 -9.98
CA VAL A 47 -5.54 3.76 -11.01
C VAL A 47 -6.57 3.40 -12.07
N ALA A 48 -7.79 2.99 -11.66
CA ALA A 48 -8.86 2.64 -12.59
C ALA A 48 -9.28 3.84 -13.47
N ARG A 49 -9.40 5.04 -12.90
CA ARG A 49 -9.70 6.27 -13.64
C ARG A 49 -8.61 6.60 -14.66
N MET A 50 -7.33 6.47 -14.31
CA MET A 50 -6.21 6.66 -15.24
C MET A 50 -6.23 5.61 -16.35
N GLY A 51 -6.44 4.34 -16.00
CA GLY A 51 -6.58 3.24 -16.96
C GLY A 51 -7.69 3.51 -17.98
N ALA A 52 -8.86 3.95 -17.51
CA ALA A 52 -9.98 4.33 -18.37
C ALA A 52 -9.64 5.50 -19.31
N HIS A 53 -8.86 6.50 -18.85
CA HIS A 53 -8.42 7.60 -19.70
C HIS A 53 -7.41 7.13 -20.77
N LEU A 54 -6.47 6.25 -20.41
CA LEU A 54 -5.48 5.69 -21.32
C LEU A 54 -6.11 4.87 -22.47
N THR A 55 -7.30 4.27 -22.27
CA THR A 55 -8.01 3.57 -23.34
C THR A 55 -8.43 4.47 -24.52
N LYS A 56 -8.52 5.79 -24.29
CA LYS A 56 -8.93 6.77 -25.30
C LYS A 56 -7.76 7.33 -26.10
N ILE A 57 -6.54 6.91 -25.78
CA ILE A 57 -5.29 7.40 -26.35
C ILE A 57 -4.62 6.25 -27.12
N GLN A 58 -3.85 6.58 -28.16
CA GLN A 58 -3.09 5.57 -28.89
C GLN A 58 -2.11 4.85 -27.95
N ARG A 59 -2.22 3.51 -27.93
CA ARG A 59 -1.36 2.65 -27.11
C ARG A 59 0.11 2.77 -27.56
N PRO A 60 1.06 2.80 -26.61
CA PRO A 60 2.48 2.74 -26.91
C PRO A 60 2.89 1.34 -27.35
N ASP A 61 4.01 1.24 -28.08
CA ASP A 61 4.56 -0.03 -28.57
C ASP A 61 5.00 -0.96 -27.44
N ASN A 62 5.43 -0.41 -26.30
CA ASN A 62 5.82 -1.17 -25.12
C ASN A 62 4.65 -1.68 -24.27
N GLN A 63 3.39 -1.42 -24.67
CA GLN A 63 2.16 -1.92 -24.03
C GLN A 63 2.06 -1.73 -22.51
N TYR A 64 2.76 -0.75 -21.94
CA TYR A 64 2.76 -0.47 -20.49
C TYR A 64 3.34 -1.61 -19.61
N ILE A 65 4.35 -2.33 -20.09
CA ILE A 65 4.97 -3.45 -19.34
C ILE A 65 5.46 -3.04 -17.94
N GLU A 66 6.02 -1.84 -17.80
CA GLU A 66 6.63 -1.39 -16.54
C GLU A 66 5.58 -1.18 -15.43
N ILE A 67 4.47 -0.51 -15.76
CA ILE A 67 3.38 -0.31 -14.79
C ILE A 67 2.66 -1.63 -14.46
N GLN A 68 2.64 -2.60 -15.38
CA GLN A 68 2.12 -3.93 -15.11
C GLN A 68 2.96 -4.63 -14.04
N HIS A 69 4.29 -4.63 -14.17
CA HIS A 69 5.17 -5.21 -13.16
C HIS A 69 5.02 -4.55 -11.79
N LEU A 70 4.94 -3.22 -11.74
CA LEU A 70 4.69 -2.50 -10.48
C LEU A 70 3.33 -2.89 -9.87
N GLY A 71 2.29 -2.97 -10.70
CA GLY A 71 0.95 -3.37 -10.27
C GLY A 71 0.91 -4.79 -9.70
N GLU A 72 1.57 -5.75 -10.34
CA GLU A 72 1.67 -7.14 -9.85
C GLU A 72 2.45 -7.24 -8.53
N LEU A 73 3.53 -6.46 -8.38
CA LEU A 73 4.30 -6.39 -7.14
C LEU A 73 3.45 -5.84 -5.99
N VAL A 74 2.77 -4.71 -6.21
CA VAL A 74 1.89 -4.08 -5.21
C VAL A 74 0.73 -5.00 -4.85
N HIS A 75 0.11 -5.67 -5.83
CA HIS A 75 -0.96 -6.63 -5.58
C HIS A 75 -0.50 -7.79 -4.68
N ARG A 76 0.70 -8.36 -4.93
CA ARG A 76 1.27 -9.40 -4.06
C ARG A 76 1.53 -8.89 -2.64
N ILE A 77 2.14 -7.72 -2.50
CA ILE A 77 2.46 -7.15 -1.19
C ILE A 77 1.19 -6.89 -0.39
N LEU A 78 0.16 -6.31 -1.02
CA LEU A 78 -1.14 -6.11 -0.39
C LEU A 78 -1.77 -7.45 0.03
N HIS A 79 -1.76 -8.45 -0.85
CA HIS A 79 -2.29 -9.78 -0.52
C HIS A 79 -1.59 -10.39 0.70
N ASN A 80 -0.26 -10.36 0.72
CA ASN A 80 0.53 -10.89 1.83
C ASN A 80 0.29 -10.10 3.13
N ALA A 81 0.16 -8.77 3.06
CA ALA A 81 -0.14 -7.94 4.22
C ALA A 81 -1.50 -8.32 4.86
N LEU A 82 -2.52 -8.59 4.03
CA LEU A 82 -3.83 -9.02 4.51
C LEU A 82 -3.82 -10.44 5.09
N ASP A 83 -3.07 -11.35 4.48
CA ASP A 83 -2.88 -12.71 5.00
C ASP A 83 -2.19 -12.70 6.38
N VAL A 84 -1.15 -11.88 6.51
CA VAL A 84 -0.43 -11.66 7.77
C VAL A 84 -1.36 -11.06 8.82
N PHE A 85 -2.17 -10.07 8.46
CA PHE A 85 -3.15 -9.46 9.35
C PHE A 85 -4.19 -10.47 9.83
N ALA A 86 -4.72 -11.30 8.93
CA ALA A 86 -5.70 -12.33 9.28
C ALA A 86 -5.14 -13.39 10.25
N ARG A 87 -3.84 -13.67 10.18
CA ARG A 87 -3.15 -14.66 11.02
C ARG A 87 -2.48 -14.07 12.25
N MET A 88 -2.35 -12.75 12.33
CA MET A 88 -1.62 -12.02 13.37
C MET A 88 -0.18 -12.54 13.55
N GLU A 89 0.53 -12.80 12.43
CA GLU A 89 1.87 -13.38 12.44
C GLU A 89 2.97 -12.30 12.27
N SER A 90 3.68 -11.94 13.34
CA SER A 90 4.66 -10.84 13.29
C SER A 90 5.91 -11.15 12.45
N SER A 91 6.35 -12.41 12.39
CA SER A 91 7.49 -12.83 11.56
C SER A 91 7.24 -12.57 10.09
N ALA A 92 6.11 -13.06 9.57
CA ALA A 92 5.70 -12.82 8.19
C ALA A 92 5.43 -11.32 7.92
N ALA A 93 4.90 -10.57 8.90
CA ALA A 93 4.74 -9.12 8.76
C ALA A 93 6.07 -8.40 8.48
N LEU A 94 7.13 -8.77 9.20
CA LEU A 94 8.46 -8.19 9.03
C LEU A 94 9.05 -8.50 7.65
N GLU A 95 8.77 -9.68 7.10
CA GLU A 95 9.20 -10.04 5.75
C GLU A 95 8.51 -9.18 4.69
N VAL A 96 7.20 -9.00 4.79
CA VAL A 96 6.44 -8.14 3.86
C VAL A 96 6.92 -6.69 3.91
N THR A 97 7.18 -6.15 5.11
CA THR A 97 7.74 -4.79 5.27
C THR A 97 9.11 -4.63 4.59
N ARG A 98 9.91 -5.69 4.48
CA ARG A 98 11.21 -5.64 3.76
C ARG A 98 11.04 -5.67 2.25
N GLU A 99 9.96 -6.25 1.75
CA GLU A 99 9.66 -6.28 0.31
C GLU A 99 9.22 -4.91 -0.22
N ASP A 100 8.74 -4.01 0.64
CA ASP A 100 8.34 -2.64 0.31
C ASP A 100 9.45 -1.83 -0.39
N ALA A 101 10.71 -1.99 0.04
CA ALA A 101 11.87 -1.37 -0.62
C ALA A 101 12.06 -1.81 -2.10
N ARG A 102 11.34 -2.84 -2.57
CA ARG A 102 11.27 -3.20 -3.99
C ARG A 102 10.25 -2.32 -4.72
N ILE A 103 9.12 -1.97 -4.11
CA ILE A 103 8.11 -1.05 -4.68
C ILE A 103 8.77 0.29 -4.97
N ASP A 104 9.48 0.87 -4.00
CA ASP A 104 10.17 2.15 -4.16
C ASP A 104 11.14 2.14 -5.35
N ARG A 105 11.93 1.08 -5.47
CA ARG A 105 12.91 0.93 -6.55
C ARG A 105 12.26 0.79 -7.92
N GLU A 106 11.19 0.01 -8.02
CA GLU A 106 10.44 -0.18 -9.27
C GLU A 106 9.69 1.11 -9.66
N TYR A 107 9.13 1.82 -8.69
CA TYR A 107 8.52 3.13 -8.88
C TYR A 107 9.55 4.14 -9.42
N GLU A 108 10.71 4.28 -8.79
CA GLU A 108 11.79 5.18 -9.24
C GLU A 108 12.35 4.80 -10.62
N ALA A 109 12.44 3.50 -10.94
CA ALA A 109 12.81 3.04 -12.26
C ALA A 109 11.77 3.45 -13.32
N THR A 110 10.49 3.19 -13.03
CA THR A 110 9.36 3.54 -13.90
C THR A 110 9.32 5.05 -14.16
N MET A 111 9.50 5.87 -13.13
CA MET A 111 9.50 7.34 -13.26
C MET A 111 10.62 7.83 -14.19
N ARG A 112 11.84 7.31 -14.04
CA ARG A 112 12.96 7.66 -14.92
C ARG A 112 12.69 7.27 -16.38
N GLN A 113 12.14 6.09 -16.62
CA GLN A 113 11.79 5.66 -17.98
C GLN A 113 10.72 6.55 -18.62
N LEU A 114 9.68 6.92 -17.87
CA LEU A 114 8.63 7.81 -18.36
C LEU A 114 9.18 9.18 -18.73
N VAL A 115 10.13 9.72 -17.95
CA VAL A 115 10.83 10.97 -18.28
C VAL A 115 11.62 10.84 -19.58
N THR A 116 12.35 9.73 -19.78
CA THR A 116 13.06 9.47 -21.03
C THR A 116 12.12 9.49 -22.24
N PHE A 117 10.95 8.83 -22.16
CA PHE A 117 9.97 8.86 -23.26
C PHE A 117 9.45 10.28 -23.56
N MET A 118 9.27 11.11 -22.53
CA MET A 118 8.88 12.50 -22.71
C MET A 118 9.95 13.34 -23.40
N MET A 119 11.23 13.04 -23.13
CA MET A 119 12.37 13.71 -23.77
C MET A 119 12.56 13.27 -25.23
N GLU A 120 12.33 12.00 -25.53
CA GLU A 120 12.43 11.43 -26.88
C GLU A 120 11.30 11.91 -27.80
N ASP A 121 10.07 11.97 -27.30
CA ASP A 121 8.92 12.47 -28.05
C ASP A 121 7.96 13.27 -27.15
N PRO A 122 7.93 14.62 -27.26
CA PRO A 122 7.05 15.48 -26.47
C PRO A 122 5.54 15.17 -26.62
N ARG A 123 5.12 14.50 -27.69
CA ARG A 123 3.71 14.08 -27.87
C ARG A 123 3.30 13.03 -26.84
N THR A 124 4.25 12.36 -26.19
CA THR A 124 4.00 11.34 -25.16
C THR A 124 3.72 11.93 -23.79
N ILE A 125 4.02 13.21 -23.54
CA ILE A 125 3.94 13.86 -22.22
C ILE A 125 2.63 13.59 -21.51
N LYS A 126 1.49 13.83 -22.17
CA LYS A 126 0.17 13.65 -21.57
C LYS A 126 -0.04 12.20 -21.09
N ARG A 127 0.31 11.22 -21.92
CA ARG A 127 0.20 9.80 -21.59
C ARG A 127 1.16 9.42 -20.47
N SER A 128 2.39 9.90 -20.51
CA SER A 128 3.39 9.60 -19.49
C SER A 128 2.97 10.15 -18.13
N LEU A 129 2.39 11.36 -18.08
CA LEU A 129 1.82 11.92 -16.85
C LEU A 129 0.71 11.04 -16.27
N ASP A 130 -0.24 10.56 -17.09
CA ASP A 130 -1.29 9.65 -16.63
C ASP A 130 -0.71 8.37 -16.01
N ILE A 131 0.33 7.80 -16.63
CA ILE A 131 1.03 6.62 -16.09
C ILE A 131 1.75 6.96 -14.78
N MET A 132 2.40 8.13 -14.68
CA MET A 132 3.05 8.57 -13.44
C MET A 132 2.05 8.69 -12.29
N TRP A 133 0.84 9.22 -12.55
CA TRP A 133 -0.22 9.28 -11.54
C TRP A 133 -0.69 7.88 -11.10
N ALA A 134 -0.82 6.94 -12.04
CA ALA A 134 -1.12 5.55 -11.72
C ALA A 134 0.01 4.89 -10.91
N ALA A 135 1.28 5.10 -11.29
CA ALA A 135 2.44 4.57 -10.58
C ALA A 135 2.51 5.11 -9.15
N ARG A 136 2.23 6.40 -8.95
CA ARG A 136 2.19 7.02 -7.62
C ARG A 136 1.04 6.46 -6.76
N ALA A 137 -0.11 6.20 -7.36
CA ALA A 137 -1.22 5.57 -6.66
C ALA A 137 -0.88 4.12 -6.24
N LEU A 138 -0.16 3.37 -7.09
CA LEU A 138 0.33 2.03 -6.77
C LEU A 138 1.37 2.04 -5.65
N GLU A 139 2.34 2.97 -5.66
CA GLU A 139 3.29 3.14 -4.55
C GLU A 139 2.58 3.39 -3.22
N ARG A 140 1.59 4.30 -3.22
CA ARG A 140 0.77 4.56 -2.03
C ARG A 140 -0.01 3.36 -1.52
N ILE A 141 -0.45 2.45 -2.40
CA ILE A 141 -1.07 1.19 -1.96
C ILE A 141 -0.04 0.32 -1.23
N GLY A 142 1.20 0.29 -1.72
CA GLY A 142 2.35 -0.32 -1.04
C GLY A 142 2.55 0.22 0.37
N ASP A 143 2.63 1.55 0.50
CA ASP A 143 2.78 2.24 1.80
C ASP A 143 1.68 1.82 2.79
N HIS A 144 0.42 1.81 2.35
CA HIS A 144 -0.71 1.41 3.18
C HIS A 144 -0.65 -0.09 3.55
N ALA A 145 -0.20 -0.96 2.65
CA ALA A 145 0.01 -2.37 2.96
C ALA A 145 1.13 -2.56 4.00
N LYS A 146 2.22 -1.77 3.92
CA LYS A 146 3.27 -1.75 4.94
C LYS A 146 2.74 -1.33 6.30
N ASN A 147 1.91 -0.28 6.38
CA ASN A 147 1.29 0.15 7.63
C ASN A 147 0.49 -0.99 8.30
N ILE A 148 -0.26 -1.77 7.51
CA ILE A 148 -1.02 -2.92 8.01
C ILE A 148 -0.09 -3.94 8.68
N CYS A 149 1.06 -4.26 8.06
CA CYS A 149 2.07 -5.14 8.65
C CYS A 149 2.65 -4.56 9.95
N GLU A 150 2.93 -3.26 10.00
CA GLU A 150 3.43 -2.60 11.21
C GLU A 150 2.43 -2.67 12.37
N TYR A 151 1.13 -2.60 12.09
CA TYR A 151 0.09 -2.78 13.10
C TYR A 151 0.05 -4.20 13.67
N VAL A 152 0.30 -5.21 12.83
CA VAL A 152 0.41 -6.61 13.29
C VAL A 152 1.61 -6.79 14.21
N ILE A 153 2.77 -6.23 13.84
CA ILE A 153 3.98 -6.28 14.68
C ILE A 153 3.70 -5.60 16.02
N TYR A 154 3.08 -4.41 16.00
CA TYR A 154 2.69 -3.71 17.22
C TYR A 154 1.72 -4.52 18.08
N PHE A 155 0.73 -5.18 17.48
CA PHE A 155 -0.24 -6.00 18.19
C PHE A 155 0.43 -7.16 18.94
N VAL A 156 1.28 -7.91 18.24
CA VAL A 156 1.96 -9.11 18.77
C VAL A 156 3.06 -8.76 19.76
N GLU A 157 3.95 -7.82 19.40
CA GLU A 157 5.16 -7.54 20.17
C GLU A 157 4.96 -6.44 21.23
N GLY A 158 3.89 -5.65 21.11
CA GLY A 158 3.63 -4.50 21.98
C GLY A 158 4.63 -3.35 21.80
N LYS A 159 5.46 -3.38 20.75
CA LYS A 159 6.48 -2.38 20.43
C LYS A 159 6.11 -1.63 19.16
N ASP A 160 6.27 -0.32 19.19
CA ASP A 160 6.02 0.51 18.02
C ASP A 160 7.24 0.49 17.09
N VAL A 161 7.18 -0.37 16.06
CA VAL A 161 8.25 -0.49 15.06
C VAL A 161 8.32 0.70 14.11
N ARG A 162 7.29 1.56 14.06
CA ARG A 162 7.23 2.75 13.20
C ARG A 162 8.29 3.80 13.56
N HIS A 163 8.82 3.75 14.79
CA HIS A 163 9.92 4.57 15.27
C HIS A 163 11.23 3.79 15.49
N THR A 164 11.30 2.53 15.03
CA THR A 164 12.48 1.66 15.22
C THR A 164 13.34 1.52 13.96
N GLU A 165 13.02 2.24 12.88
CA GLU A 165 14.03 2.52 11.85
C GLU A 165 15.16 3.32 12.52
N LEU A 166 16.26 2.65 12.95
CA LEU A 166 17.65 3.16 13.08
C LEU A 166 18.59 2.34 14.02
N VAL A 167 18.18 1.27 14.70
CA VAL A 167 19.10 0.54 15.61
C VAL A 167 19.82 -0.67 14.97
N THR A 168 19.38 -1.18 13.82
CA THR A 168 20.08 -2.28 13.11
C THR A 168 20.98 -1.83 11.95
N ARG A 169 21.45 -0.56 11.98
CA ARG A 169 22.71 -0.14 11.33
C ARG A 169 23.81 -0.01 12.38
N ARG A 170 24.22 -1.14 12.95
CA ARG A 170 25.51 -1.38 13.64
C ARG A 170 25.49 -2.83 14.11
N ASP A 171 25.99 -3.71 13.25
CA ASP A 171 27.23 -4.46 13.50
C ASP A 171 27.82 -4.88 12.16
#